data_AF-A0A957Z0G1-F1
#
_entry.id   AF-A0A957Z0G1-F1
#
_cell.length_a   1.000
_cell.length_b   1.000
_cell.length_c   1.000
_cell.angle_alpha   90.00
_cell.angle_beta   90.00
_cell.angle_gamma   90.00
#
_symmetry.space_group_name_H-M   'P 1'
#
loop_
_entity.id
_entity.type
_entity.pdbx_description
1 polymer ?
#
loop_
_entity_poly.entity_id
_entity_poly.type
_entity_poly.pdbx_seq_one_letter_code
_entity_poly.pdbx_strand_id
1 'polypeptide(L)' 'RDLYGTMIHAGAVRSYLITTGRISREAREWAAGKSIGLIDGARLAELARAEPPRDEADVHAGVSIWPE' A
#
# COMPACT_ATOMS: atom_id res chain seq x y z
N ARG A 1 -9.69 -10.75 -0.10
CA ARG A 1 -10.29 -11.36 1.12
C ARG A 1 -9.20 -12.01 1.96
N ASP A 2 -8.35 -12.83 1.34
CA ASP A 2 -7.25 -13.54 1.99
C ASP A 2 -6.36 -12.61 2.82
N LEU A 3 -5.94 -11.46 2.26
CA LEU A 3 -5.19 -10.45 3.00
C LEU A 3 -5.84 -10.03 4.34
N TYR A 4 -7.16 -9.87 4.36
CA TYR A 4 -7.88 -9.53 5.59
C TYR A 4 -7.93 -10.71 6.56
N GLY A 5 -8.11 -11.94 6.05
CA GLY A 5 -8.00 -13.15 6.87
C GLY A 5 -6.62 -13.28 7.52
N THR A 6 -5.56 -13.06 6.74
CA THR A 6 -4.17 -13.03 7.22
C THR A 6 -3.95 -11.94 8.26
N MET A 7 -4.48 -10.73 8.03
CA MET A 7 -4.39 -9.62 8.99
C MET A 7 -4.99 -10.02 10.36
N ILE A 8 -6.18 -10.62 10.37
CA ILE A 8 -6.83 -11.10 11.60
C ILE A 8 -6.00 -12.21 12.25
N HIS A 9 -5.58 -13.22 11.47
CA HIS A 9 -4.79 -14.34 11.97
C HIS A 9 -3.45 -13.88 12.58
N ALA A 10 -2.80 -12.88 11.98
CA ALA A 10 -1.55 -12.32 12.45
C ALA A 10 -1.72 -11.33 13.63
N GLY A 11 -2.96 -11.03 14.06
CA GLY A 11 -3.23 -10.04 15.10
C GLY A 11 -2.89 -8.61 14.68
N ALA A 12 -2.82 -8.32 13.38
CA ALA A 12 -2.49 -6.99 12.88
C ALA A 12 -3.70 -6.05 12.99
N VAL A 13 -3.46 -4.82 13.41
CA VAL A 13 -4.51 -3.80 13.61
C VAL A 13 -5.05 -3.27 12.27
N ARG A 14 -4.24 -3.29 11.21
CA ARG A 14 -4.57 -2.77 9.88
C ARG A 14 -3.80 -3.49 8.80
N SER A 15 -4.37 -3.55 7.60
CA SER A 15 -3.71 -4.01 6.38
C SER A 15 -3.89 -3.00 5.25
N TYR A 16 -3.02 -3.07 4.24
CA TYR A 16 -3.14 -2.31 3.00
C TYR A 16 -2.94 -3.23 1.80
N LEU A 17 -3.85 -3.16 0.82
CA LEU A 17 -3.63 -3.70 -0.52
C LEU A 17 -3.19 -2.55 -1.43
N ILE A 18 -1.99 -2.66 -1.99
CA ILE A 18 -1.43 -1.70 -2.93
C ILE A 18 -1.20 -2.41 -4.25
N THR A 19 -1.67 -1.84 -5.35
CA THR A 19 -1.48 -2.39 -6.70
C THR A 19 -1.37 -1.29 -7.73
N THR A 20 -0.70 -1.57 -8.85
CA THR A 20 -0.69 -0.73 -10.05
C THR A 20 -1.94 -0.92 -10.91
N GLY A 21 -2.72 -1.98 -10.66
CA GLY A 21 -3.96 -2.26 -11.36
C GLY A 21 -5.18 -1.51 -10.81
N ARG A 22 -6.35 -1.82 -11.35
CA ARG A 22 -7.64 -1.33 -10.83
C ARG A 22 -8.16 -2.28 -9.75
N ILE A 23 -8.85 -1.71 -8.76
CA ILE A 23 -9.63 -2.47 -7.78
C ILE A 23 -11.11 -2.32 -8.13
N SER A 24 -11.82 -3.44 -8.23
CA SER A 24 -13.24 -3.46 -8.61
C SER A 24 -14.13 -2.74 -7.59
N ARG A 25 -15.33 -2.33 -8.02
CA ARG A 25 -16.31 -1.70 -7.14
C ARG A 25 -16.73 -2.64 -6.00
N GLU A 26 -16.99 -3.89 -6.32
CA GLU A 26 -17.42 -4.92 -5.37
C GLU A 26 -16.34 -5.16 -4.30
N ALA A 27 -15.06 -5.12 -4.68
CA ALA A 27 -13.95 -5.22 -3.73
C ALA A 27 -13.87 -4.00 -2.81
N ARG A 28 -14.14 -2.79 -3.32
CA ARG A 28 -14.20 -1.55 -2.52
C ARG A 28 -15.38 -1.57 -1.54
N GLU A 29 -16.56 -1.96 -2.00
CA GLU A 29 -17.76 -2.12 -1.17
C GLU A 29 -17.53 -3.18 -0.09
N TRP A 30 -16.92 -4.32 -0.46
CA TRP A 30 -16.55 -5.34 0.52
C TRP A 30 -15.52 -4.81 1.53
N ALA A 31 -14.57 -3.96 1.14
CA ALA A 31 -13.59 -3.38 2.06
C ALA A 31 -14.16 -2.27 2.97
N ALA A 32 -15.29 -1.67 2.60
CA ALA A 32 -15.89 -0.57 3.35
C ALA A 32 -16.14 -0.96 4.82
N GLY A 33 -15.73 -0.08 5.74
CA GLY A 33 -15.85 -0.26 7.18
C GLY A 33 -14.91 -1.30 7.80
N LYS A 34 -14.04 -1.96 7.02
CA LYS A 34 -13.04 -2.91 7.54
C LYS A 34 -11.69 -2.22 7.75
N SER A 35 -10.83 -2.80 8.59
CA SER A 35 -9.45 -2.34 8.80
C SER A 35 -8.49 -2.67 7.65
N ILE A 36 -8.94 -2.55 6.41
CA ILE A 36 -8.14 -2.76 5.20
C ILE A 36 -8.19 -1.52 4.31
N GLY A 37 -7.03 -0.91 4.06
CA GLY A 37 -6.86 0.18 3.12
C GLY A 37 -6.64 -0.35 1.70
N LEU A 38 -7.15 0.38 0.71
CA LEU A 38 -7.01 0.03 -0.70
C LEU A 38 -6.35 1.19 -1.45
N ILE A 39 -5.25 0.91 -2.14
CA ILE A 39 -4.55 1.85 -3.02
C ILE A 39 -4.44 1.17 -4.38
N ASP A 40 -5.19 1.69 -5.36
CA ASP A 40 -5.12 1.24 -6.74
C ASP A 40 -4.12 2.08 -7.55
N GLY A 41 -3.90 1.73 -8.81
CA GLY A 41 -2.88 2.38 -9.63
C GLY A 41 -3.06 3.88 -9.78
N ALA A 42 -4.31 4.36 -9.88
CA ALA A 42 -4.60 5.78 -9.99
C ALA A 42 -4.17 6.52 -8.70
N ARG A 43 -4.59 6.01 -7.54
CA ARG A 43 -4.19 6.61 -6.26
C ARG A 43 -2.69 6.46 -5.99
N LEU A 44 -2.09 5.34 -6.38
CA LEU A 44 -0.66 5.12 -6.26
C LEU A 44 0.14 6.15 -7.09
N ALA A 45 -0.29 6.43 -8.32
CA ALA A 45 0.34 7.43 -9.17
C ALA A 45 0.20 8.86 -8.61
N GLU A 46 -0.93 9.18 -7.98
CA GLU A 46 -1.09 10.45 -7.26
C GLU A 46 -0.12 10.57 -6.09
N LEU A 47 0.01 9.52 -5.27
CA LEU A 47 0.95 9.50 -4.14
C LEU A 47 2.39 9.64 -4.63
N ALA A 48 2.77 8.93 -5.69
CA ALA A 48 4.12 8.99 -6.25
C ALA A 48 4.49 10.38 -6.81
N ARG A 49 3.51 11.15 -7.32
CA ARG A 49 3.73 12.54 -7.76
C ARG A 49 3.78 13.54 -6.60
N ALA A 50 3.12 13.23 -5.49
CA ALA A 50 3.12 14.07 -4.30
C ALA A 50 4.42 13.93 -3.50
N GLU A 51 5.13 12.81 -3.63
CA GLU A 51 6.49 12.68 -3.12
C GLU A 51 7.44 13.45 -4.05
N PRO A 52 8.12 14.51 -3.57
CA PRO A 52 9.10 15.21 -4.38
C PRO A 52 10.15 14.20 -4.88
N PRO A 53 10.67 14.35 -6.11
CA PRO A 53 11.72 13.48 -6.61
C PRO A 53 12.86 13.50 -5.58
N ARG A 54 13.19 12.33 -5.04
CA ARG A 54 14.37 12.19 -4.20
C ARG A 54 15.57 12.61 -5.04
N ASP A 55 16.41 13.46 -4.46
CA ASP A 55 17.69 13.77 -5.09
C ASP A 55 18.44 12.45 -5.32
N GLU A 56 19.17 12.31 -6.43
CA GLU A 56 19.94 11.07 -6.72
C GLU A 56 20.88 10.72 -5.55
N ALA A 57 21.33 11.73 -4.81
CA ALA A 57 22.09 11.60 -3.57
C ALA A 57 21.33 10.89 -2.43
N ASP A 58 20.01 11.06 -2.32
CA ASP A 58 19.17 10.46 -1.26
C ASP A 58 18.84 8.99 -1.55
N VAL A 59 18.86 8.59 -2.83
CA VAL A 59 18.49 7.23 -3.26
C VAL A 59 19.56 6.21 -2.81
N HIS A 60 20.84 6.61 -2.82
CA HIS A 60 21.94 5.77 -2.31
C HIS A 60 21.96 5.68 -0.78
N ALA A 61 21.55 6.74 -0.07
CA ALA A 61 21.45 6.71 1.40
C ALA A 61 20.29 5.83 1.90
N GLY A 62 19.17 5.79 1.17
CA GLY A 62 17.96 5.04 1.54
C GLY A 62 18.00 3.52 1.30
N VAL A 63 18.95 3.01 0.52
CA VAL A 63 19.19 1.55 0.37
C VAL A 63 20.01 0.99 1.54
N SER A 64 20.70 1.85 2.30
CA SER A 64 21.59 1.45 3.40
C SER A 64 20.90 1.12 4.73
N ILE A 65 19.57 1.16 4.81
CA ILE A 65 18.81 0.95 6.07
C ILE A 65 18.22 -0.46 6.24
N TRP A 66 18.45 -1.38 5.30
CA TRP A 66 18.15 -2.81 5.49
C TRP A 66 19.43 -3.53 5.90
N PRO A 67 19.54 -4.06 7.14
CA PRO A 67 20.65 -4.95 7.46
C PRO A 67 20.50 -6.25 6.64
N GLU A 68 21.65 -6.82 6.26
CA GLU A 68 21.75 -8.12 5.57
C GLU A 68 21.07 -9.27 6.35
#